data_AF-Q843N9-F1
#
_entry.id   AF-Q843N9-F1
#
_cell.length_a   1.000
_cell.length_b   1.000
_cell.length_c   1.000
_cell.angle_alpha   90.00
_cell.angle_beta   90.00
_cell.angle_gamma   90.00
#
_symmetry.space_group_name_H-M   'P 1'
#
loop_
_entity.id
_entity.type
_entity.pdbx_description
1 polymer ?
#
loop_
_entity_poly.entity_id
_entity_poly.type
_entity_poly.pdbx_seq_one_letter_code
_entity_poly.pdbx_strand_id
1 'polypeptide(L)'
;FHWGISAWSIYAIVALALAYFKFRKNAPGLISATLYPILGKHAKGPIGQLIDIIAVFATVIGVATTLGLGAQQINGGLTYLFGVPNNFTVQFTIIIIVTILFMLSAMSGLDKGIQLLSNVNIYVAGVLLVLTLILGPTLFIMNNFTNSFGDYLQNI
;
A
#
# COMPACT_ATOMS: atom_id res chain seq x y z
N PHE A 1 5.93 4.05 16.29
CA PHE A 1 7.10 4.22 15.39
C PHE A 1 6.83 3.73 13.96
N HIS A 2 6.71 2.43 13.70
CA HIS A 2 6.72 1.84 12.33
C HIS A 2 5.66 2.33 11.32
N TRP A 3 4.53 2.88 11.79
CA TRP A 3 3.41 3.31 10.93
C TRP A 3 3.16 4.83 11.00
N GLY A 4 4.07 5.58 11.64
CA GLY A 4 3.97 7.02 11.80
C GLY A 4 4.77 7.79 10.76
N ILE A 5 5.16 9.02 11.12
CA ILE A 5 5.81 10.00 10.22
C ILE A 5 7.06 9.42 9.54
N SER A 6 7.85 8.59 10.24
CA SER A 6 9.08 8.01 9.69
C SER A 6 8.84 7.12 8.47
N ALA A 7 7.74 6.37 8.43
CA ALA A 7 7.38 5.54 7.27
C ALA A 7 6.84 6.41 6.12
N TRP A 8 5.97 7.37 6.44
CA TRP A 8 5.35 8.26 5.45
C TRP A 8 6.33 9.25 4.81
N SER A 9 7.38 9.66 5.52
CA SER A 9 8.38 10.59 5.00
C SER A 9 9.15 10.01 3.81
N ILE A 10 9.44 8.70 3.82
CA ILE A 10 10.08 8.00 2.70
C ILE A 10 9.19 8.09 1.46
N TYR A 11 7.89 7.84 1.60
CA TYR A 11 6.93 7.98 0.49
C TYR A 11 6.82 9.41 0.00
N ALA A 12 6.76 10.39 0.91
CA ALA A 12 6.68 11.80 0.55
C ALA A 12 7.89 12.27 -0.27
N ILE A 13 9.10 11.85 0.11
CA ILE A 13 10.34 12.20 -0.61
C ILE A 13 10.31 11.62 -2.03
N VAL A 14 10.01 10.33 -2.17
CA VAL A 14 9.98 9.66 -3.49
C VAL A 14 8.89 10.23 -4.38
N ALA A 15 7.68 10.43 -3.83
CA ALA A 15 6.55 11.00 -4.56
C ALA A 15 6.82 12.43 -5.01
N LEU A 16 7.42 13.26 -4.14
CA LEU A 16 7.78 14.64 -4.48
C LEU A 16 8.84 14.70 -5.58
N ALA A 17 9.87 13.84 -5.50
CA ALA A 17 10.87 13.75 -6.55
C ALA A 17 10.24 13.39 -7.89
N LEU A 18 9.44 12.32 -7.95
CA LEU A 18 8.75 11.92 -9.18
C LEU A 18 7.82 13.02 -9.70
N ALA A 19 7.02 13.65 -8.83
CA ALA A 19 6.11 14.72 -9.20
C ALA A 19 6.85 15.95 -9.75
N TYR A 20 7.94 16.37 -9.10
CA TYR A 20 8.75 17.49 -9.57
C TYR A 20 9.34 17.20 -10.96
N PHE A 21 9.96 16.05 -11.15
CA PHE A 21 10.56 15.71 -12.45
C PHE A 21 9.50 15.54 -13.54
N LYS A 22 8.38 14.89 -13.22
CA LYS A 22 7.29 14.68 -14.18
C LYS A 22 6.61 15.99 -14.59
N PHE A 23 6.18 16.80 -13.62
CA PHE A 23 5.33 17.95 -13.88
C PHE A 23 6.09 19.27 -14.05
N ARG A 24 7.20 19.48 -13.32
CA ARG A 24 7.99 20.72 -13.43
C ARG A 24 9.08 20.63 -14.49
N LYS A 25 9.67 19.45 -14.70
CA LYS A 25 10.77 19.24 -15.65
C LYS A 25 10.36 18.49 -16.93
N ASN A 26 9.10 18.10 -17.07
CA ASN A 26 8.59 17.31 -18.19
C ASN A 26 9.44 16.05 -18.47
N ALA A 27 10.02 15.47 -17.42
CA ALA A 27 10.82 14.25 -17.52
C ALA A 27 9.91 13.01 -17.53
N PRO A 28 10.42 11.84 -17.97
CA PRO A 28 9.73 10.57 -17.82
C PRO A 28 9.40 10.30 -16.33
N GLY A 29 8.31 9.57 -16.08
CA GLY A 29 7.89 9.16 -14.73
C GLY A 29 8.70 7.97 -14.21
N LEU A 30 10.02 7.99 -14.42
CA LEU A 30 10.95 6.93 -14.04
C LEU A 30 11.72 7.35 -12.80
N ILE A 31 12.11 6.38 -11.95
CA ILE A 31 12.91 6.66 -10.75
C ILE A 31 14.28 7.17 -11.18
N SER A 32 14.88 6.55 -12.20
CA SER A 32 16.15 6.98 -12.80
C SER A 32 16.16 8.45 -13.22
N ALA A 33 15.03 8.97 -13.76
CA ALA A 33 14.91 10.34 -14.20
C ALA A 33 15.04 11.35 -13.04
N THR A 34 14.62 10.97 -11.83
CA THR A 34 14.75 11.80 -10.63
C THR A 34 16.20 11.97 -10.17
N LEU A 35 17.08 11.03 -10.56
CA LEU A 35 18.50 11.01 -10.19
C LEU A 35 19.39 11.72 -11.22
N TYR A 36 18.80 12.32 -12.27
CA TYR A 36 19.53 13.08 -13.28
C TYR A 36 20.44 14.19 -12.70
N PRO A 37 20.06 14.96 -11.65
CA PRO A 37 20.96 15.97 -11.09
C PRO A 37 22.26 15.41 -10.51
N ILE A 38 22.25 14.15 -10.07
CA ILE A 38 23.39 13.50 -9.42
C ILE A 38 24.19 12.70 -10.45
N LEU A 39 23.51 11.91 -11.29
CA LEU A 39 24.14 10.97 -12.23
C LEU A 39 24.36 11.58 -13.63
N GLY A 40 23.75 12.73 -13.93
CA GLY A 40 23.80 13.38 -15.24
C GLY A 40 23.33 12.45 -16.35
N LYS A 41 24.11 12.39 -17.44
CA LYS A 41 23.81 11.54 -18.61
C LYS A 41 23.69 10.04 -18.28
N HIS A 42 24.32 9.56 -17.21
CA HIS A 42 24.27 8.14 -16.83
C HIS A 42 22.87 7.71 -16.37
N ALA A 43 22.04 8.64 -15.89
CA ALA A 43 20.64 8.38 -15.56
C ALA A 43 19.79 7.96 -16.78
N LYS A 44 20.25 8.26 -18.01
CA LYS A 44 19.60 7.84 -19.26
C LYS A 44 20.25 6.60 -19.89
N GLY A 45 21.34 6.10 -19.30
CA GLY A 45 22.11 4.96 -19.79
C GLY A 45 21.83 3.68 -19.01
N PRO A 46 22.74 2.68 -19.08
CA PRO A 46 22.57 1.38 -18.42
C PRO A 46 22.37 1.48 -16.90
N ILE A 47 23.00 2.46 -16.25
CA ILE A 47 22.84 2.70 -14.81
C ILE A 47 21.40 3.13 -14.48
N GLY A 48 20.80 4.00 -15.29
CA GLY A 48 19.39 4.38 -15.16
C GLY A 48 18.45 3.19 -15.32
N GLN A 49 18.68 2.36 -16.33
CA GLN A 49 17.89 1.14 -16.55
C GLN A 49 17.98 0.18 -15.36
N LEU A 50 19.17 -0.02 -14.79
CA LEU A 50 19.35 -0.85 -13.59
C LEU A 50 18.53 -0.32 -12.40
N ILE A 51 18.53 1.00 -12.19
CA ILE A 51 17.76 1.63 -11.11
C ILE A 51 16.26 1.41 -11.30
N ASP A 52 15.75 1.58 -12.53
CA ASP A 52 14.33 1.37 -12.82
C ASP A 52 13.94 -0.11 -12.66
N ILE A 53 14.81 -1.04 -13.05
CA ILE A 53 14.61 -2.48 -12.82
C ILE A 53 14.49 -2.78 -11.32
N ILE A 54 15.42 -2.27 -10.51
CA ILE A 54 15.38 -2.45 -9.05
C ILE A 54 14.09 -1.87 -8.46
N ALA A 55 13.66 -0.69 -8.93
CA ALA A 55 12.43 -0.07 -8.46
C ALA A 55 11.17 -0.91 -8.79
N VAL A 56 11.12 -1.51 -9.98
CA VAL A 56 10.04 -2.44 -10.36
C VAL A 56 10.06 -3.67 -9.46
N PHE A 57 11.21 -4.30 -9.24
CA PHE A 57 11.32 -5.45 -8.33
C PHE A 57 10.90 -5.11 -6.90
N ALA A 58 11.36 -3.98 -6.36
CA ALA A 58 10.97 -3.53 -5.02
C ALA A 58 9.45 -3.35 -4.90
N THR A 59 8.81 -2.78 -5.93
CA THR A 59 7.36 -2.59 -5.99
C THR A 59 6.63 -3.94 -6.03
N VAL A 60 7.06 -4.85 -6.91
CA VAL A 60 6.44 -6.18 -7.06
C VAL A 60 6.54 -6.99 -5.76
N ILE A 61 7.71 -7.01 -5.11
CA ILE A 61 7.91 -7.71 -3.84
C ILE A 61 7.01 -7.12 -2.75
N GLY A 62 6.97 -5.78 -2.62
CA GLY A 62 6.13 -5.11 -1.64
C GLY A 62 4.65 -5.44 -1.82
N VAL A 63 4.15 -5.38 -3.06
CA VAL A 63 2.77 -5.75 -3.39
C VAL A 63 2.50 -7.22 -3.08
N ALA A 64 3.41 -8.13 -3.45
CA ALA A 64 3.26 -9.56 -3.20
C ALA A 64 3.14 -9.89 -1.70
N THR A 65 3.93 -9.25 -0.83
CA THR A 65 3.83 -9.44 0.62
C THR A 65 2.46 -9.00 1.15
N THR A 66 2.00 -7.81 0.77
CA THR A 66 0.68 -7.30 1.22
C THR A 66 -0.48 -8.17 0.73
N LEU A 67 -0.41 -8.68 -0.51
CA LEU A 67 -1.40 -9.58 -1.08
C LEU A 67 -1.46 -10.92 -0.32
N GLY A 68 -0.29 -11.48 0.02
CA GLY A 68 -0.20 -12.71 0.82
C GLY A 68 -0.81 -12.57 2.21
N LEU A 69 -0.48 -11.49 2.93
CA LEU A 69 -1.07 -11.18 4.24
C LEU A 69 -2.59 -10.97 4.14
N GLY A 70 -3.05 -10.30 3.07
CA GLY A 70 -4.48 -10.12 2.81
C GLY A 70 -5.21 -11.45 2.60
N ALA A 71 -4.63 -12.37 1.81
CA ALA A 71 -5.21 -13.70 1.59
C ALA A 71 -5.27 -14.53 2.88
N GLN A 72 -4.24 -14.44 3.73
CA GLN A 72 -4.24 -15.06 5.07
C GLN A 72 -5.35 -14.51 5.96
N GLN A 73 -5.55 -13.18 5.96
CA GLN A 73 -6.58 -12.54 6.75
C GLN A 73 -8.00 -12.93 6.28
N ILE A 74 -8.22 -13.00 4.95
CA ILE A 74 -9.48 -13.47 4.37
C ILE A 74 -9.72 -14.95 4.75
N ASN A 75 -8.71 -15.81 4.60
CA ASN A 75 -8.85 -17.22 4.96
C ASN A 75 -9.17 -17.38 6.46
N GLY A 76 -8.55 -16.60 7.34
CA GLY A 76 -8.86 -16.57 8.77
C GLY A 76 -10.31 -16.17 9.06
N GLY A 77 -10.82 -15.14 8.37
CA GLY A 77 -12.23 -14.75 8.46
C GLY A 77 -13.20 -15.84 7.99
N LEU A 78 -12.91 -16.48 6.85
CA LEU A 78 -13.70 -17.61 6.34
C LEU A 78 -13.67 -18.82 7.28
N THR A 79 -12.52 -19.07 7.91
CA THR A 79 -12.37 -20.12 8.92
C THR A 79 -13.29 -19.84 10.11
N TYR A 80 -13.28 -18.61 10.62
CA TYR A 80 -14.09 -18.19 11.76
C TYR A 80 -15.59 -18.26 11.49
N LEU A 81 -16.04 -17.83 10.30
CA LEU A 81 -17.46 -17.73 9.95
C LEU A 81 -18.06 -19.05 9.41
N PHE A 82 -17.28 -19.80 8.62
CA PHE A 82 -17.79 -20.92 7.83
C PHE A 82 -17.03 -22.23 8.08
N GLY A 83 -16.01 -22.24 8.94
CA GLY A 83 -15.20 -23.43 9.22
C GLY A 83 -14.31 -23.88 8.06
N VAL A 84 -14.05 -23.01 7.07
CA VAL A 84 -13.15 -23.31 5.95
C VAL A 84 -11.73 -23.58 6.48
N PRO A 85 -11.00 -24.59 5.98
CA PRO A 85 -9.63 -24.84 6.42
C PRO A 85 -8.71 -23.62 6.22
N ASN A 86 -7.87 -23.34 7.21
CA ASN A 86 -6.81 -22.33 7.11
C ASN A 86 -5.52 -22.98 6.63
N ASN A 87 -5.32 -23.02 5.32
CA ASN A 87 -4.14 -23.65 4.71
C ASN A 87 -3.72 -22.95 3.43
N PHE A 88 -2.52 -23.29 2.95
CA PHE A 88 -1.94 -22.68 1.76
C PHE A 88 -2.84 -22.83 0.52
N THR A 89 -3.52 -23.96 0.33
CA THR A 89 -4.38 -24.21 -0.83
C THR A 89 -5.54 -23.20 -0.90
N VAL A 90 -6.18 -22.92 0.23
CA VAL A 90 -7.27 -21.94 0.30
C VAL A 90 -6.72 -20.52 0.07
N GLN A 91 -5.60 -20.16 0.72
CA GLN A 91 -4.96 -18.84 0.53
C GLN A 91 -4.55 -18.61 -0.92
N PHE A 92 -3.94 -19.60 -1.57
CA PHE A 92 -3.55 -19.53 -2.98
C PHE A 92 -4.77 -19.39 -3.91
N THR A 93 -5.85 -20.11 -3.62
CA THR A 93 -7.12 -19.98 -4.37
C THR A 93 -7.70 -18.57 -4.23
N ILE A 94 -7.70 -18.01 -3.02
CA ILE A 94 -8.13 -16.62 -2.76
C ILE A 94 -7.29 -15.64 -3.61
N ILE A 95 -5.97 -15.80 -3.63
CA ILE A 95 -5.06 -14.95 -4.42
C ILE A 95 -5.42 -15.01 -5.91
N ILE A 96 -5.65 -16.20 -6.47
CA ILE A 96 -6.06 -16.34 -7.88
C ILE A 96 -7.36 -15.58 -8.15
N ILE A 97 -8.38 -15.77 -7.32
CA ILE A 97 -9.68 -15.11 -7.47
C ILE A 97 -9.51 -13.59 -7.42
N VAL A 98 -8.82 -13.07 -6.39
CA VAL A 98 -8.60 -11.63 -6.23
C VAL A 98 -7.78 -11.06 -7.38
N THR A 99 -6.81 -11.81 -7.91
CA THR A 99 -6.00 -11.38 -9.06
C THR A 99 -6.85 -11.28 -10.33
N ILE A 100 -7.76 -12.24 -10.57
CA ILE A 100 -8.70 -12.17 -11.69
C ILE A 100 -9.63 -10.96 -11.55
N LEU A 101 -10.20 -10.75 -10.36
CA LEU A 101 -11.06 -9.59 -10.08
C LEU A 101 -10.31 -8.26 -10.28
N PHE A 102 -9.06 -8.19 -9.83
CA PHE A 102 -8.20 -7.03 -10.03
C PHE A 102 -7.93 -6.77 -11.52
N MET A 103 -7.60 -7.80 -12.30
CA MET A 103 -7.39 -7.66 -13.75
C MET A 103 -8.65 -7.16 -14.45
N LEU A 104 -9.82 -7.71 -14.13
CA LEU A 104 -11.10 -7.25 -14.68
C LEU A 104 -11.37 -5.78 -14.33
N SER A 105 -11.12 -5.39 -13.08
CA SER A 105 -11.25 -4.01 -12.64
C SER A 105 -10.29 -3.07 -13.37
N ALA A 106 -9.02 -3.45 -13.51
CA ALA A 106 -8.02 -2.66 -14.22
C ALA A 106 -8.35 -2.50 -15.71
N MET A 107 -8.88 -3.54 -16.36
CA MET A 107 -9.31 -3.51 -17.76
C MET A 107 -10.55 -2.63 -17.99
N SER A 108 -11.43 -2.50 -17.00
CA SER A 108 -12.63 -1.64 -17.08
C SER A 108 -12.33 -0.12 -17.06
N GLY A 109 -11.06 0.24 -16.87
CA GLY A 109 -10.56 1.62 -16.85
C GLY A 109 -10.29 2.14 -15.44
N LEU A 110 -9.13 2.81 -15.27
CA LEU A 110 -8.67 3.39 -14.01
C LEU A 110 -9.70 4.38 -13.41
N ASP A 111 -10.32 5.18 -14.28
CA ASP A 111 -11.27 6.23 -13.90
C ASP A 111 -12.63 5.71 -13.44
N LYS A 112 -12.92 4.42 -13.58
CA LYS A 112 -14.22 3.83 -13.18
C LYS A 112 -14.07 2.69 -12.20
N GLY A 113 -13.38 1.61 -12.58
CA GLY A 113 -13.30 0.40 -11.76
C GLY A 113 -12.51 0.61 -10.47
N ILE A 114 -11.26 1.08 -10.61
CA ILE A 114 -10.36 1.28 -9.47
C ILE A 114 -10.89 2.40 -8.56
N GLN A 115 -11.41 3.48 -9.13
CA GLN A 115 -11.98 4.58 -8.34
C GLN A 115 -13.20 4.10 -7.52
N LEU A 116 -14.11 3.33 -8.11
CA LEU A 116 -15.27 2.80 -7.38
C LEU A 116 -14.85 1.88 -6.23
N LEU A 117 -13.97 0.91 -6.49
CA LEU A 117 -13.47 0.00 -5.47
C LEU A 117 -12.74 0.75 -4.34
N SER A 118 -11.95 1.76 -4.69
CA SER A 118 -11.25 2.61 -3.72
C SER A 118 -12.23 3.38 -2.83
N ASN A 119 -13.26 4.00 -3.42
CA ASN A 119 -14.29 4.72 -2.66
C ASN A 119 -15.03 3.78 -1.72
N VAL A 120 -15.49 2.62 -2.20
CA VAL A 120 -16.16 1.60 -1.38
C VAL A 120 -15.27 1.15 -0.22
N ASN A 121 -13.98 0.89 -0.48
CA ASN A 121 -13.04 0.51 0.56
C ASN A 121 -12.93 1.57 1.67
N ILE A 122 -12.83 2.85 1.31
CA ILE A 122 -12.78 3.95 2.30
C ILE A 122 -14.08 4.02 3.11
N TYR A 123 -15.25 3.85 2.48
CA TYR A 123 -16.52 3.82 3.21
C TYR A 123 -16.60 2.64 4.18
N VAL A 124 -16.25 1.43 3.74
CA VAL A 124 -16.25 0.23 4.59
C VAL A 124 -15.27 0.40 5.75
N ALA A 125 -14.06 0.89 5.48
CA ALA A 125 -13.07 1.15 6.54
C ALA A 125 -13.56 2.19 7.55
N GLY A 126 -14.18 3.28 7.07
CA GLY A 126 -14.76 4.31 7.94
C GLY A 126 -15.89 3.77 8.82
N VAL A 127 -16.80 2.98 8.25
CA VAL A 127 -17.88 2.33 9.01
C VAL A 127 -17.32 1.38 10.05
N LEU A 128 -16.36 0.52 9.68
CA LEU A 128 -15.72 -0.40 10.62
C LEU A 128 -15.01 0.34 11.76
N LEU A 129 -14.34 1.46 11.46
CA LEU A 129 -13.69 2.29 12.48
C LEU A 129 -14.70 2.87 13.47
N VAL A 130 -15.80 3.44 12.99
CA VAL A 130 -16.87 3.99 13.85
C VAL A 130 -17.51 2.90 14.69
N LEU A 131 -17.83 1.75 14.09
CA LEU A 131 -18.38 0.60 14.81
C LEU A 131 -17.43 0.09 15.88
N THR A 132 -16.13 -0.01 15.57
CA THR A 132 -15.11 -0.44 16.54
C THR A 132 -15.00 0.53 17.72
N LEU A 133 -15.10 1.85 17.46
CA LEU A 133 -15.04 2.86 18.52
C LEU A 133 -16.27 2.85 19.43
N ILE A 134 -17.46 2.62 18.88
CA ILE A 134 -18.73 2.66 19.63
C ILE A 134 -19.02 1.33 20.33
N LEU A 135 -18.82 0.20 19.64
CA LEU A 135 -19.11 -1.13 20.17
C LEU A 135 -17.96 -1.70 20.99
N GLY A 136 -16.72 -1.22 20.76
CA GLY A 136 -15.56 -1.57 21.56
C GLY A 136 -15.45 -0.74 22.84
N PRO A 137 -14.42 -1.00 23.67
CA PRO A 137 -14.19 -0.25 24.90
C PRO A 137 -13.62 1.15 24.59
N THR A 138 -14.51 2.12 24.31
CA THR A 138 -14.14 3.46 23.82
C THR A 138 -13.09 4.15 24.69
N LEU A 139 -13.26 4.13 26.02
CA LEU A 139 -12.30 4.73 26.95
C LEU A 139 -10.91 4.12 26.82
N PHE A 140 -10.82 2.79 26.69
CA PHE A 140 -9.56 2.11 26.50
C PHE A 140 -8.91 2.50 25.17
N ILE A 141 -9.67 2.53 24.08
CA ILE A 141 -9.15 2.90 22.75
C ILE A 141 -8.62 4.33 22.76
N MET A 142 -9.38 5.28 23.31
CA MET A 142 -8.99 6.68 23.38
C MET A 142 -7.77 6.90 24.28
N ASN A 143 -7.74 6.28 25.46
CA ASN A 143 -6.57 6.34 26.34
C ASN A 143 -5.34 5.75 25.67
N ASN A 144 -5.48 4.60 25.02
CA ASN A 144 -4.38 3.96 24.30
C ASN A 144 -3.89 4.82 23.12
N PHE A 145 -4.80 5.47 22.39
CA PHE A 145 -4.45 6.42 21.33
C PHE A 145 -3.62 7.59 21.88
N THR A 146 -4.10 8.26 22.94
CA THR A 146 -3.39 9.40 23.54
C THR A 146 -2.04 8.99 24.11
N ASN A 147 -1.97 7.86 24.82
CA ASN A 147 -0.72 7.34 25.37
C ASN A 147 0.27 6.97 24.26
N SER A 148 -0.19 6.23 23.24
CA SER A 148 0.67 5.84 22.10
C SER A 148 1.16 7.05 21.31
N PHE A 149 0.35 8.10 21.21
CA PHE A 149 0.75 9.35 20.56
C PHE A 149 1.80 10.11 21.37
N GLY A 150 1.62 10.21 22.70
CA GLY A 150 2.62 10.80 23.59
C GLY A 150 3.94 10.02 23.58
N ASP A 151 3.86 8.69 23.67
CA ASP A 151 4.99 7.78 23.57
C ASP A 151 5.72 7.92 22.23
N TYR A 152 4.97 8.03 21.12
CA TYR A 152 5.53 8.32 19.80
C TYR A 152 6.32 9.64 19.78
N LEU A 153 5.89 10.69 20.47
CA LEU A 153 6.63 11.96 20.47
C LEU A 153 7.85 11.95 21.41
N GLN A 154 7.83 11.14 22.46
CA GLN A 154 8.89 11.10 23.45
C GLN A 154 10.03 10.15 23.07
N ASN A 155 9.70 9.00 22.45
CA ASN A 155 10.61 7.87 22.26
C ASN A 155 11.01 7.64 20.80
N ILE A 156 10.81 8.64 19.94
CA ILE A 156 11.20 8.65 18.51
C ILE A 156 12.16 9.79 18.27
#